data_AF-A0A7X8ZPP8-F1
#
_entry.id   AF-A0A7X8ZPP8-F1
#
_cell.length_a   1.000
_cell.length_b   1.000
_cell.length_c   1.000
_cell.angle_alpha   90.00
_cell.angle_beta   90.00
_cell.angle_gamma   90.00
#
_symmetry.space_group_name_H-M   'P 1'
#
loop_
_entity.id
_entity.type
_entity.pdbx_description
1 polymer ?
#
loop_
_entity_poly.entity_id
_entity_poly.type
_entity_poly.pdbx_seq_one_letter_code
_entity_poly.pdbx_strand_id
1 'polypeptide(L)'
;MYRAELTKSLSSLPGVGKATIADYKNLKLSSLYDLLNLSPRLYDDRSQELTLSQLTTDKAQLVCKIKILDHTYFGERSARGRTLKVIAQDLKGTRLSLLCFGRNFLDRMLVVGSVWYFVGTVNHNMYEWQSSSFEVFNSAIKAGFGQILPIYPLSGNLNQKVIRRDMRNIPSNNTFEDELSEDIRTRQHLFSTDRAIREYNFPTNMCMQDIARKTLAFTELFYLELQILRNFTHQKHPVKEIQLTTLEKKLIASLPFSLTESQEKVLKEIRSDLSHKEM
;
A
#
# COMPACT_ATOMS: atom_id res chain seq x y z
N MET A 1 20.13 10.85 -8.06
CA MET A 1 19.84 11.95 -7.13
C MET A 1 21.04 12.19 -6.22
N TYR A 2 21.40 13.46 -5.96
CA TYR A 2 22.28 13.77 -4.83
C TYR A 2 21.56 13.41 -3.52
N ARG A 3 22.00 12.32 -2.88
CA ARG A 3 21.54 11.83 -1.56
C ARG A 3 21.27 12.94 -0.52
N ALA A 4 21.95 14.07 -0.62
CA ALA A 4 21.86 15.20 0.31
C ALA A 4 20.49 15.90 0.41
N GLU A 5 19.66 15.86 -0.64
CA GLU A 5 18.34 16.53 -0.58
C GLU A 5 17.26 15.66 0.06
N LEU A 6 17.35 14.33 -0.07
CA LEU A 6 16.41 13.40 0.53
C LEU A 6 16.62 13.20 2.04
N THR A 7 17.83 13.47 2.52
CA THR A 7 18.15 13.48 3.96
C THR A 7 17.68 14.75 4.67
N LYS A 8 17.12 15.72 3.94
CA LYS A 8 16.50 16.90 4.54
C LYS A 8 15.38 16.46 5.49
N SER A 9 15.26 17.20 6.59
CA SER A 9 14.21 16.96 7.58
C SER A 9 12.83 17.25 7.02
N LEU A 10 11.83 16.53 7.54
CA LEU A 10 10.41 16.74 7.25
C LEU A 10 9.92 18.16 7.57
N SER A 11 10.63 18.91 8.42
CA SER A 11 10.33 20.32 8.71
C SER A 11 10.46 21.25 7.49
N SER A 12 11.13 20.80 6.43
CA SER A 12 11.24 21.56 5.17
C SER A 12 9.93 21.60 4.37
N LEU A 13 8.98 20.69 4.65
CA LEU A 13 7.71 20.64 3.95
C LEU A 13 6.74 21.71 4.45
N PRO A 14 6.00 22.38 3.54
CA PRO A 14 5.05 23.40 3.93
C PRO A 14 3.89 22.78 4.72
N GLY A 15 3.60 23.39 5.89
CA GLY A 15 2.51 22.93 6.76
C GLY A 15 2.85 21.74 7.66
N VAL A 16 4.13 21.35 7.76
CA VAL A 16 4.62 20.36 8.73
C VAL A 16 5.17 21.07 9.96
N GLY A 17 4.38 21.07 11.04
CA GLY A 17 4.74 21.69 12.31
C GLY A 17 5.41 20.73 13.30
N LYS A 18 5.81 21.24 14.47
CA LYS A 18 6.47 20.44 15.53
C LYS A 18 5.65 19.22 15.97
N ALA A 19 4.32 19.37 16.09
CA ALA A 19 3.41 18.27 16.44
C ALA A 19 3.41 17.17 15.37
N THR A 20 3.27 17.54 14.09
CA THR A 20 3.30 16.61 12.96
C THR A 20 4.63 15.85 12.89
N ILE A 21 5.75 16.53 13.16
CA ILE A 21 7.08 15.90 13.21
C ILE A 21 7.17 14.87 14.35
N ALA A 22 6.60 15.16 15.52
CA ALA A 22 6.56 14.21 16.63
C ALA A 22 5.76 12.95 16.25
N ASP A 23 4.62 13.12 15.57
CA ASP A 23 3.83 11.99 15.10
C ASP A 23 4.55 11.18 14.01
N TYR A 24 5.28 11.84 13.09
CA TYR A 24 6.12 11.16 12.11
C TYR A 24 7.27 10.37 12.75
N LYS A 25 7.88 10.90 13.82
CA LYS A 25 8.90 10.16 14.58
C LYS A 25 8.36 8.89 15.22
N ASN A 26 7.09 8.88 15.65
CA ASN A 26 6.44 7.65 16.15
C ASN A 26 6.33 6.57 15.05
N LEU A 27 6.26 6.99 13.78
CA LEU A 27 6.34 6.10 12.61
C LEU A 27 7.78 5.80 12.16
N LYS A 28 8.78 6.25 12.94
CA LYS A 28 10.21 6.17 12.61
C LYS A 28 10.60 6.91 11.33
N LEU A 29 9.87 7.96 10.98
CA LEU A 29 10.14 8.80 9.81
C LEU A 29 10.82 10.09 10.25
N SER A 30 11.97 10.39 9.64
CA SER A 30 12.81 11.54 10.02
C SER A 30 13.16 12.45 8.85
N SER A 31 13.12 11.91 7.62
CA SER A 31 13.58 12.57 6.40
C SER A 31 12.56 12.45 5.26
N LEU A 32 12.76 13.24 4.20
CA LEU A 32 11.97 13.12 2.97
C LEU A 32 12.11 11.73 2.33
N TYR A 33 13.30 11.12 2.44
CA TYR A 33 13.54 9.73 2.02
C TYR A 33 12.61 8.74 2.73
N ASP A 34 12.55 8.83 4.06
CA ASP A 34 11.75 7.91 4.87
C ASP A 34 10.27 8.04 4.50
N LEU A 35 9.81 9.28 4.27
CA LEU A 35 8.43 9.54 3.88
C LEU A 35 8.10 8.95 2.51
N LEU A 36 8.96 9.09 1.50
CA LEU A 36 8.75 8.50 0.17
C LEU A 36 8.73 6.97 0.18
N ASN A 37 9.53 6.37 1.05
CA ASN A 37 9.59 4.92 1.23
C ASN A 37 8.51 4.38 2.18
N LEU A 38 7.68 5.26 2.75
CA LEU A 38 6.53 4.82 3.52
C LEU A 38 5.53 4.15 2.58
N SER A 39 5.44 2.83 2.66
CA SER A 39 4.54 2.06 1.81
C SER A 39 3.07 2.24 2.19
N PRO A 40 2.17 2.49 1.23
CA PRO A 40 0.73 2.37 1.45
C PRO A 40 0.37 0.96 1.90
N ARG A 41 -0.54 0.83 2.87
CA ARG A 41 -1.09 -0.46 3.30
C ARG A 41 -2.16 -0.97 2.34
N LEU A 42 -2.95 -0.05 1.80
CA LEU A 42 -4.07 -0.31 0.91
C LEU A 42 -4.22 0.88 -0.05
N TYR A 43 -5.05 0.70 -1.08
CA TYR A 43 -5.46 1.76 -1.99
C TYR A 43 -6.98 1.86 -1.99
N ASP A 44 -7.48 3.08 -1.96
CA ASP A 44 -8.88 3.43 -2.11
C ASP A 44 -9.12 3.83 -3.56
N ASP A 45 -9.64 2.92 -4.37
CA ASP A 45 -9.89 3.15 -5.79
C ASP A 45 -11.19 3.95 -5.99
N ARG A 46 -11.02 5.23 -6.32
CA ARG A 46 -12.12 6.14 -6.66
C ARG A 46 -12.09 6.53 -8.15
N SER A 47 -11.41 5.74 -8.98
CA SER A 47 -11.23 6.01 -10.41
C SER A 47 -12.47 5.69 -11.24
N GLN A 48 -13.21 4.66 -10.85
CA GLN A 48 -14.39 4.19 -11.58
C GLN A 48 -15.68 4.74 -10.98
N GLU A 49 -16.46 5.44 -11.81
CA GLU A 49 -17.83 5.79 -11.47
C GLU A 49 -18.72 4.56 -11.65
N LEU A 50 -19.30 4.08 -10.56
CA LEU A 50 -20.28 3.01 -10.57
C LEU A 50 -21.68 3.60 -10.34
N THR A 51 -22.69 2.92 -10.85
CA THR A 51 -24.10 3.20 -10.53
C THR A 51 -24.64 2.14 -9.58
N LEU A 52 -25.68 2.46 -8.81
CA LEU A 52 -26.26 1.51 -7.85
C LEU A 52 -26.75 0.24 -8.55
N SER A 53 -27.27 0.37 -9.77
CA SER A 53 -27.73 -0.75 -10.58
C SER A 53 -26.62 -1.67 -11.08
N GLN A 54 -25.35 -1.25 -11.02
CA GLN A 54 -24.19 -2.05 -11.44
C GLN A 54 -23.57 -2.87 -10.29
N LEU A 55 -24.04 -2.68 -9.07
CA LEU A 55 -23.49 -3.36 -7.91
C LEU A 55 -23.94 -4.82 -7.90
N THR A 56 -22.98 -5.73 -7.96
CA THR A 56 -23.20 -7.17 -8.00
C THR A 56 -23.20 -7.83 -6.61
N THR A 57 -22.83 -7.08 -5.57
CA THR A 57 -22.56 -7.63 -4.24
C THR A 57 -23.03 -6.69 -3.15
N ASP A 58 -23.60 -7.25 -2.09
CA ASP A 58 -23.87 -6.52 -0.86
C ASP A 58 -22.55 -6.09 -0.20
N LYS A 59 -22.47 -4.86 0.31
CA LYS A 59 -21.25 -4.22 0.88
C LYS A 59 -20.20 -3.81 -0.16
N ALA A 60 -20.59 -3.53 -1.40
CA ALA A 60 -19.69 -2.96 -2.39
C ALA A 60 -19.34 -1.49 -2.06
N GLN A 61 -18.12 -1.08 -2.38
CA GLN A 61 -17.74 0.33 -2.40
C GLN A 61 -18.33 0.99 -3.65
N LEU A 62 -19.07 2.08 -3.46
CA LEU A 62 -19.69 2.84 -4.53
C LEU A 62 -19.07 4.24 -4.58
N VAL A 63 -18.61 4.61 -5.76
CA VAL A 63 -18.15 5.97 -6.09
C VAL A 63 -19.04 6.49 -7.21
N CYS A 64 -19.86 7.51 -6.91
CA CYS A 64 -20.82 8.05 -7.88
C CYS A 64 -21.22 9.50 -7.58
N LYS A 65 -21.94 10.13 -8.51
CA LYS A 65 -22.64 11.39 -8.22
C LYS A 65 -24.05 11.08 -7.73
N ILE A 66 -24.43 11.72 -6.62
CA ILE A 66 -25.77 11.64 -6.05
C ILE A 66 -26.45 13.00 -6.02
N LYS A 67 -27.76 13.03 -6.24
CA LYS A 67 -28.61 14.19 -6.01
C LYS A 67 -29.41 13.98 -4.74
N ILE A 68 -29.41 14.97 -3.85
CA ILE A 68 -30.19 14.92 -2.62
C ILE A 68 -31.67 15.18 -2.93
N LEU A 69 -32.54 14.30 -2.45
CA LEU A 69 -33.99 14.36 -2.68
C LEU A 69 -34.76 14.86 -1.46
N ASP A 70 -34.43 14.35 -0.27
CA ASP A 70 -35.19 14.65 0.93
C ASP A 70 -34.42 14.33 2.21
N HIS A 71 -34.85 14.91 3.35
CA HIS A 71 -34.34 14.65 4.68
C HIS A 71 -35.44 14.11 5.58
N THR A 72 -35.18 12.96 6.19
CA THR A 72 -36.07 12.35 7.19
C THR A 72 -35.30 12.09 8.48
N TYR A 73 -36.03 11.89 9.58
CA TYR A 73 -35.44 11.55 10.87
C TYR A 73 -36.11 10.30 11.44
N PHE A 74 -35.31 9.40 12.00
CA PHE A 74 -35.79 8.19 12.67
C PHE A 74 -35.11 8.01 14.03
N GLY A 75 -35.67 7.16 14.90
CA GLY A 75 -35.21 6.96 16.28
C GLY A 75 -36.07 7.68 17.32
N GLU A 76 -35.53 7.91 18.51
CA GLU A 76 -36.28 8.51 19.62
C GLU A 76 -36.78 9.93 19.29
N ARG A 77 -37.94 10.30 19.84
CA ARG A 77 -38.57 11.62 19.63
C ARG A 77 -37.77 12.80 20.20
N SER A 78 -36.79 12.54 21.05
CA SER A 78 -35.91 13.58 21.60
C SER A 78 -34.93 14.09 20.55
N ALA A 79 -34.69 15.41 20.52
CA ALA A 79 -33.76 16.05 19.59
C ALA A 79 -32.32 15.48 19.67
N ARG A 80 -31.94 14.88 20.81
CA ARG A 80 -30.64 14.22 21.03
C ARG A 80 -30.59 12.76 20.54
N GLY A 81 -31.73 12.09 20.37
CA GLY A 81 -31.81 10.65 20.02
C GLY A 81 -32.25 10.37 18.58
N ARG A 82 -32.68 11.39 17.82
CA ARG A 82 -33.03 11.25 16.41
C ARG A 82 -31.79 11.17 15.51
N THR A 83 -31.82 10.27 14.54
CA THR A 83 -30.80 10.10 13.50
C THR A 83 -31.32 10.62 12.17
N LEU A 84 -30.53 11.45 11.51
CA LEU A 84 -30.82 11.94 10.16
C LEU A 84 -30.69 10.80 9.13
N LYS A 85 -31.70 10.66 8.27
CA LYS A 85 -31.72 9.83 7.07
C LYS A 85 -31.85 10.75 5.85
N VAL A 86 -30.79 10.84 5.06
CA VAL A 86 -30.80 11.62 3.81
C VAL A 86 -31.16 10.70 2.66
N ILE A 87 -32.22 11.03 1.93
CA ILE A 87 -32.64 10.29 0.74
C ILE A 87 -31.98 10.95 -0.45
N ALA A 88 -31.21 10.17 -1.20
CA ALA A 88 -30.53 10.58 -2.41
C ALA A 88 -30.88 9.65 -3.57
N GLN A 89 -30.50 10.05 -4.78
CA GLN A 89 -30.54 9.19 -5.96
C GLN A 89 -29.25 9.31 -6.75
N ASP A 90 -28.83 8.21 -7.38
CA ASP A 90 -27.78 8.26 -8.40
C ASP A 90 -28.28 8.93 -9.69
N LEU A 91 -27.39 9.15 -10.66
CA LEU A 91 -27.74 9.76 -11.94
C LEU A 91 -28.72 8.94 -12.79
N LYS A 92 -28.88 7.64 -12.50
CA LYS A 92 -29.86 6.76 -13.17
C LYS A 92 -31.22 6.74 -12.46
N GLY A 93 -31.36 7.46 -11.34
CA GLY A 93 -32.62 7.55 -10.59
C GLY A 93 -32.82 6.44 -9.55
N THR A 94 -31.80 5.63 -9.28
CA THR A 94 -31.88 4.61 -8.22
C THR A 94 -31.75 5.29 -6.86
N ARG A 95 -32.68 5.02 -5.94
CA ARG A 95 -32.70 5.61 -4.60
C ARG A 95 -31.64 4.99 -3.69
N LEU A 96 -31.02 5.84 -2.88
CA LEU A 96 -30.03 5.52 -1.87
C LEU A 96 -30.33 6.29 -0.59
N SER A 97 -30.34 5.57 0.52
CA SER A 97 -30.56 6.14 1.85
C SER A 97 -29.28 6.23 2.66
N LEU A 98 -28.91 7.44 3.06
CA LEU A 98 -27.72 7.73 3.84
C LEU A 98 -28.08 7.86 5.33
N LEU A 99 -27.61 6.93 6.15
CA LEU A 99 -27.86 6.89 7.59
C LEU A 99 -26.77 7.68 8.32
N CYS A 100 -27.13 8.85 8.84
CA CYS A 100 -26.18 9.83 9.38
C CYS A 100 -26.04 9.72 10.91
N PHE A 101 -25.61 8.56 11.41
CA PHE A 101 -25.44 8.33 12.86
C PHE A 101 -24.47 9.35 13.47
N GLY A 102 -24.95 10.14 14.45
CA GLY A 102 -24.17 11.21 15.10
C GLY A 102 -23.78 12.38 14.19
N ARG A 103 -24.30 12.43 12.95
CA ARG A 103 -23.94 13.41 11.90
C ARG A 103 -25.14 14.25 11.47
N ASN A 104 -26.00 14.63 12.41
CA ASN A 104 -27.19 15.42 12.13
C ASN A 104 -26.88 16.76 11.46
N PHE A 105 -25.69 17.34 11.67
CA PHE A 105 -25.23 18.57 11.03
C PHE A 105 -25.18 18.51 9.48
N LEU A 106 -25.23 17.31 8.90
CA LEU A 106 -25.24 17.13 7.44
C LEU A 106 -26.51 17.65 6.80
N ASP A 107 -27.61 17.82 7.54
CA ASP A 107 -28.87 18.37 7.02
C ASP A 107 -28.70 19.79 6.45
N ARG A 108 -27.84 20.61 7.06
CA ARG A 108 -27.50 21.96 6.60
C ARG A 108 -26.55 21.95 5.41
N MET A 109 -25.72 20.91 5.30
CA MET A 109 -24.72 20.79 4.24
C MET A 109 -25.33 20.18 2.96
N LEU A 110 -26.17 19.16 3.10
CA LEU A 110 -26.73 18.38 2.01
C LEU A 110 -28.10 18.92 1.60
N VAL A 111 -28.17 20.16 1.14
CA VAL A 111 -29.46 20.79 0.79
C VAL A 111 -30.18 20.00 -0.32
N VAL A 112 -31.51 19.85 -0.20
CA VAL A 112 -32.35 19.19 -1.21
C VAL A 112 -32.13 19.83 -2.60
N GLY A 113 -31.97 18.98 -3.61
CA GLY A 113 -31.69 19.38 -5.00
C GLY A 113 -30.20 19.52 -5.33
N SER A 114 -29.32 19.60 -4.32
CA SER A 114 -27.87 19.70 -4.54
C SER A 114 -27.25 18.37 -5.02
N VAL A 115 -26.15 18.46 -5.76
CA VAL A 115 -25.43 17.31 -6.33
C VAL A 115 -24.06 17.18 -5.66
N TRP A 116 -23.76 15.97 -5.19
CA TRP A 116 -22.56 15.64 -4.45
C TRP A 116 -21.87 14.42 -5.04
N TYR A 117 -20.55 14.37 -4.91
CA TYR A 117 -19.80 13.14 -5.09
C TYR A 117 -19.95 12.29 -3.82
N PHE A 118 -20.37 11.05 -4.00
CA PHE A 118 -20.53 10.06 -2.95
C PHE A 118 -19.42 9.02 -3.06
N VAL A 119 -18.81 8.70 -1.92
CA VAL A 119 -17.91 7.55 -1.75
C VAL A 119 -18.33 6.84 -0.48
N GLY A 120 -18.70 5.57 -0.57
CA GLY A 120 -19.09 4.83 0.62
C GLY A 120 -19.41 3.38 0.34
N THR A 121 -19.51 2.60 1.41
CA THR A 121 -19.99 1.22 1.31
C THR A 121 -21.50 1.22 1.34
N VAL A 122 -22.11 0.51 0.39
CA VAL A 122 -23.57 0.41 0.26
C VAL A 122 -24.03 -1.03 0.47
N ASN A 123 -25.13 -1.17 1.18
CA ASN A 123 -25.75 -2.44 1.50
C ASN A 123 -27.19 -2.41 0.99
N HIS A 124 -27.65 -3.50 0.40
CA HIS A 124 -29.05 -3.65 0.08
C HIS A 124 -29.77 -4.25 1.28
N ASN A 125 -30.66 -3.50 1.93
CA ASN A 125 -31.42 -3.99 3.08
C ASN A 125 -32.88 -3.58 2.98
N MET A 126 -33.79 -4.53 3.24
CA MET A 126 -35.24 -4.33 3.21
C MET A 126 -35.74 -3.51 2.00
N TYR A 127 -35.30 -3.91 0.79
CA TYR A 127 -35.69 -3.31 -0.50
C TYR A 127 -35.17 -1.88 -0.77
N GLU A 128 -34.19 -1.40 0.01
CA GLU A 128 -33.56 -0.10 -0.23
C GLU A 128 -32.03 -0.21 -0.14
N TRP A 129 -31.33 0.51 -1.02
CA TRP A 129 -29.90 0.72 -0.85
C TRP A 129 -29.64 1.66 0.30
N GLN A 130 -28.74 1.28 1.21
CA GLN A 130 -28.42 2.05 2.41
C GLN A 130 -26.90 2.17 2.58
N SER A 131 -26.45 3.32 3.08
CA SER A 131 -25.06 3.53 3.47
C SER A 131 -24.99 4.25 4.82
N SER A 132 -24.25 3.67 5.76
CA SER A 132 -23.91 4.29 7.05
C SER A 132 -22.47 4.80 7.11
N SER A 133 -21.60 4.28 6.23
CA SER A 133 -20.19 4.66 6.14
C SER A 133 -19.93 5.33 4.79
N PHE A 134 -20.01 6.66 4.77
CA PHE A 134 -19.85 7.44 3.56
C PHE A 134 -19.16 8.79 3.78
N GLU A 135 -18.51 9.22 2.71
CA GLU A 135 -17.98 10.56 2.50
C GLU A 135 -18.72 11.21 1.32
N VAL A 136 -19.00 12.50 1.48
CA VAL A 136 -19.64 13.32 0.45
C VAL A 136 -18.76 14.53 0.18
N PHE A 137 -18.53 14.82 -1.10
CA PHE A 137 -17.72 15.93 -1.55
C PHE A 137 -18.53 16.81 -2.49
N ASN A 138 -18.34 18.12 -2.39
CA ASN A 138 -19.03 19.06 -3.26
C ASN A 138 -18.68 18.74 -4.71
N SER A 139 -19.68 18.63 -5.60
CA SER A 139 -19.47 18.31 -7.01
C SER A 139 -18.59 19.32 -7.75
N ALA A 140 -18.46 20.55 -7.25
CA ALA A 140 -17.56 21.57 -7.78
C ALA A 140 -16.08 21.30 -7.48
N ILE A 141 -15.76 20.49 -6.46
CA ILE A 141 -14.40 20.19 -6.02
C ILE A 141 -14.13 18.71 -6.28
N LYS A 142 -13.27 18.39 -7.26
CA LYS A 142 -12.76 17.03 -7.50
C LYS A 142 -11.79 16.62 -6.39
N ALA A 143 -12.30 16.43 -5.17
CA ALA A 143 -11.54 16.12 -3.95
C ALA A 143 -11.01 14.67 -3.95
N GLY A 144 -10.15 14.32 -4.91
CA GLY A 144 -9.64 12.95 -5.09
C GLY A 144 -10.63 12.01 -5.78
N PHE A 145 -11.68 12.56 -6.38
CA PHE A 145 -12.60 11.82 -7.24
C PHE A 145 -11.93 11.53 -8.59
N GLY A 146 -12.07 10.31 -9.10
CA GLY A 146 -11.39 9.85 -10.31
C GLY A 146 -9.92 9.46 -10.08
N GLN A 147 -9.49 9.30 -8.82
CA GLN A 147 -8.10 8.96 -8.48
C GLN A 147 -8.06 7.73 -7.57
N ILE A 148 -6.96 6.99 -7.64
CA ILE A 148 -6.64 5.96 -6.67
C ILE A 148 -5.85 6.62 -5.54
N LEU A 149 -6.32 6.44 -4.31
CA LEU A 149 -5.77 7.14 -3.16
C LEU A 149 -5.07 6.17 -2.18
N PRO A 150 -3.77 6.33 -1.91
CA PRO A 150 -3.04 5.45 -0.99
C PRO A 150 -3.51 5.61 0.45
N ILE A 151 -3.56 4.52 1.21
CA ILE A 151 -3.88 4.49 2.64
C ILE A 151 -2.60 4.16 3.41
N TYR A 152 -2.07 5.14 4.14
CA TYR A 152 -0.84 5.01 4.91
C TYR A 152 -1.08 4.61 6.37
N PRO A 153 -0.08 4.05 7.07
CA PRO A 153 -0.12 3.96 8.53
C PRO A 153 -0.25 5.36 9.15
N LEU A 154 -1.06 5.47 10.20
CA LEU A 154 -1.29 6.70 10.95
C LEU A 154 -0.70 6.58 12.35
N SER A 155 -0.31 7.71 12.94
CA SER A 155 0.11 7.82 14.35
C SER A 155 -0.27 9.18 14.91
N GLY A 156 -0.66 9.22 16.18
CA GLY A 156 -1.07 10.45 16.87
C GLY A 156 -2.20 11.18 16.13
N ASN A 157 -1.95 12.43 15.75
CA ASN A 157 -2.93 13.28 15.05
C ASN A 157 -2.77 13.24 13.52
N LEU A 158 -1.90 12.38 12.98
CA LEU A 158 -1.79 12.20 11.53
C LEU A 158 -3.07 11.61 10.95
N ASN A 159 -3.53 12.20 9.86
CA ASN A 159 -4.62 11.67 9.06
C ASN A 159 -4.16 11.47 7.60
N GLN A 160 -4.94 10.71 6.83
CA GLN A 160 -4.61 10.40 5.43
C GLN A 160 -4.43 11.65 4.57
N LYS A 161 -5.16 12.74 4.84
CA LYS A 161 -5.04 13.99 4.08
C LYS A 161 -3.69 14.65 4.32
N VAL A 162 -3.20 14.66 5.56
CA VAL A 162 -1.89 15.22 5.92
C VAL A 162 -0.77 14.46 5.25
N ILE A 163 -0.72 13.13 5.40
CA ILE A 163 0.35 12.32 4.80
C ILE A 163 0.35 12.44 3.26
N ARG A 164 -0.84 12.34 2.62
CA ARG A 164 -0.94 12.49 1.16
C ARG A 164 -0.52 13.87 0.68
N ARG A 165 -0.87 14.94 1.41
CA ARG A 165 -0.43 16.31 1.12
C ARG A 165 1.09 16.40 1.22
N ASP A 166 1.66 15.93 2.32
CA ASP A 166 3.10 16.03 2.58
C ASP A 166 3.89 15.25 1.53
N MET A 167 3.42 14.05 1.17
CA MET A 167 3.99 13.24 0.08
C MET A 167 3.94 13.95 -1.28
N ARG A 168 2.83 14.63 -1.60
CA ARG A 168 2.67 15.40 -2.85
C ARG A 168 3.52 16.68 -2.89
N ASN A 169 3.83 17.24 -1.72
CA ASN A 169 4.70 18.42 -1.61
C ASN A 169 6.18 18.07 -1.78
N ILE A 170 6.53 16.79 -1.90
CA ILE A 170 7.89 16.38 -2.22
C ILE A 170 8.15 16.72 -3.70
N PRO A 171 9.18 17.53 -4.01
CA PRO A 171 9.40 18.04 -5.36
C PRO A 171 9.57 16.93 -6.41
N SER A 172 8.93 17.10 -7.57
CA SER A 172 8.95 16.13 -8.68
C SER A 172 10.14 16.27 -9.62
N ASN A 173 10.86 17.38 -9.57
CA ASN A 173 12.10 17.63 -10.29
C ASN A 173 13.28 16.79 -9.76
N ASN A 174 13.10 16.06 -8.66
CA ASN A 174 14.10 15.20 -8.09
C ASN A 174 13.98 13.80 -8.69
N THR A 175 14.63 13.56 -9.83
CA THR A 175 14.71 12.23 -10.43
C THR A 175 15.68 11.34 -9.65
N PHE A 176 15.18 10.23 -9.14
CA PHE A 176 16.00 9.16 -8.60
C PHE A 176 16.90 8.60 -9.70
N GLU A 177 18.14 8.29 -9.35
CA GLU A 177 19.00 7.53 -10.25
C GLU A 177 18.49 6.10 -10.33
N ASP A 178 18.57 5.54 -11.52
CA ASP A 178 18.17 4.16 -11.75
C ASP A 178 19.22 3.22 -11.15
N GLU A 179 18.75 2.38 -10.23
CA GLU A 179 19.59 1.41 -9.50
C GLU A 179 19.92 0.19 -10.37
N LEU A 180 19.03 -0.13 -11.32
CA LEU A 180 19.17 -1.21 -12.28
C LEU A 180 19.61 -0.69 -13.65
N SER A 181 20.44 -1.46 -14.35
CA SER A 181 20.81 -1.14 -15.72
C SER A 181 19.59 -1.11 -16.64
N GLU A 182 19.66 -0.32 -17.71
CA GLU A 182 18.57 -0.21 -18.69
C GLU A 182 18.23 -1.56 -19.35
N ASP A 183 19.24 -2.39 -19.60
CA ASP A 183 19.08 -3.75 -20.13
C ASP A 183 18.25 -4.66 -19.20
N ILE A 184 18.51 -4.63 -17.89
CA ILE A 184 17.72 -5.41 -16.91
C ILE A 184 16.27 -4.90 -16.87
N ARG A 185 16.08 -3.58 -16.83
CA ARG A 185 14.74 -2.99 -16.75
C ARG A 185 13.90 -3.28 -17.98
N THR A 186 14.48 -3.16 -19.17
CA THR A 186 13.79 -3.43 -20.44
C THR A 186 13.40 -4.90 -20.55
N ARG A 187 14.32 -5.83 -20.22
CA ARG A 187 14.05 -7.28 -20.23
C ARG A 187 12.96 -7.71 -19.25
N GLN A 188 12.89 -7.07 -18.08
CA GLN A 188 11.95 -7.43 -17.02
C GLN A 188 10.67 -6.56 -17.00
N HIS A 189 10.54 -5.64 -17.97
CA HIS A 189 9.46 -4.65 -18.07
C HIS A 189 9.27 -3.84 -16.78
N LEU A 190 10.37 -3.31 -16.25
CA LEU A 190 10.40 -2.54 -15.00
C LEU A 190 10.42 -1.04 -15.27
N PHE A 191 9.92 -0.27 -14.30
CA PHE A 191 10.01 1.19 -14.34
C PHE A 191 11.41 1.68 -13.96
N SER A 192 11.69 2.95 -14.28
CA SER A 192 12.73 3.72 -13.59
C SER A 192 12.43 3.83 -12.10
N THR A 193 13.47 3.96 -11.27
CA THR A 193 13.32 4.06 -9.81
C THR A 193 12.36 5.18 -9.42
N ASP A 194 12.49 6.36 -10.05
CA ASP A 194 11.61 7.51 -9.78
C ASP A 194 10.14 7.20 -10.08
N ARG A 195 9.87 6.72 -11.30
CA ARG A 195 8.52 6.32 -11.70
C ARG A 195 7.94 5.22 -10.82
N ALA A 196 8.75 4.22 -10.42
CA ALA A 196 8.30 3.17 -9.53
C ALA A 196 7.85 3.73 -8.17
N ILE A 197 8.64 4.60 -7.54
CA ILE A 197 8.26 5.23 -6.26
C ILE A 197 6.99 6.06 -6.41
N ARG A 198 6.85 6.82 -7.51
CA ARG A 198 5.68 7.69 -7.73
C ARG A 198 4.42 6.93 -8.02
N GLU A 199 4.46 5.96 -8.94
CA GLU A 199 3.31 5.12 -9.29
C GLU A 199 2.93 4.18 -8.14
N TYR A 200 3.89 3.78 -7.30
CA TYR A 200 3.56 3.03 -6.09
C TYR A 200 2.78 3.89 -5.09
N ASN A 201 3.18 5.14 -4.87
CA ASN A 201 2.49 6.01 -3.91
C ASN A 201 1.18 6.60 -4.47
N PHE A 202 1.17 7.09 -5.70
CA PHE A 202 0.02 7.72 -6.35
C PHE A 202 -0.18 7.12 -7.74
N PRO A 203 -0.73 5.89 -7.82
CA PRO A 203 -0.87 5.21 -9.10
C PRO A 203 -1.85 5.92 -10.02
N THR A 204 -1.49 5.96 -11.30
CA THR A 204 -2.40 6.37 -12.38
C THR A 204 -3.55 5.37 -12.51
N ASN A 205 -3.26 4.08 -12.37
CA ASN A 205 -4.21 2.98 -12.31
C ASN A 205 -3.59 1.77 -11.58
N MET A 206 -4.40 0.78 -11.21
CA MET A 206 -3.91 -0.41 -10.49
C MET A 206 -2.86 -1.22 -11.28
N CYS A 207 -2.92 -1.24 -12.61
CA CYS A 207 -1.91 -1.93 -13.42
C CYS A 207 -0.53 -1.24 -13.30
N MET A 208 -0.48 0.09 -13.33
CA MET A 208 0.77 0.83 -13.09
C MET A 208 1.28 0.62 -11.67
N GLN A 209 0.38 0.55 -10.68
CA GLN A 209 0.72 0.23 -9.29
C GLN A 209 1.41 -1.14 -9.17
N ASP A 210 0.90 -2.15 -9.87
CA ASP A 210 1.45 -3.50 -9.86
C ASP A 210 2.86 -3.54 -10.47
N ILE A 211 3.08 -2.84 -11.59
CA ILE A 211 4.41 -2.75 -12.22
C ILE A 211 5.39 -2.01 -11.30
N ALA A 212 4.94 -0.95 -10.65
CA ALA A 212 5.73 -0.20 -9.68
C ALA A 212 6.14 -1.08 -8.49
N ARG A 213 5.18 -1.82 -7.92
CA ARG A 213 5.44 -2.79 -6.85
C ARG A 213 6.43 -3.86 -7.29
N LYS A 214 6.25 -4.44 -8.48
CA LYS A 214 7.17 -5.43 -9.07
C LYS A 214 8.58 -4.84 -9.19
N THR A 215 8.70 -3.61 -9.66
CA THR A 215 9.98 -2.91 -9.83
C THR A 215 10.70 -2.75 -8.49
N LEU A 216 10.01 -2.27 -7.46
CA LEU A 216 10.60 -2.09 -6.13
C LEU A 216 11.02 -3.42 -5.50
N ALA A 217 10.14 -4.44 -5.55
CA ALA A 217 10.43 -5.77 -5.01
C ALA A 217 11.60 -6.46 -5.75
N PHE A 218 11.65 -6.32 -7.09
CA PHE A 218 12.75 -6.85 -7.88
C PHE A 218 14.07 -6.17 -7.50
N THR A 219 14.06 -4.85 -7.34
CA THR A 219 15.26 -4.08 -7.00
C THR A 219 15.79 -4.48 -5.62
N GLU A 220 14.91 -4.64 -4.63
CA GLU A 220 15.28 -5.11 -3.30
C GLU A 220 15.89 -6.53 -3.34
N LEU A 221 15.26 -7.47 -4.06
CA LEU A 221 15.78 -8.82 -4.22
C LEU A 221 17.12 -8.84 -4.97
N PHE A 222 17.27 -8.00 -6.00
CA PHE A 222 18.51 -7.89 -6.74
C PHE A 222 19.68 -7.44 -5.85
N TYR A 223 19.45 -6.48 -4.95
CA TYR A 223 20.47 -6.08 -3.98
C TYR A 223 20.80 -7.17 -2.97
N LEU A 224 19.81 -7.94 -2.53
CA LEU A 224 20.04 -9.09 -1.65
C LEU A 224 20.94 -10.13 -2.32
N GLU A 225 20.64 -10.51 -3.56
CA GLU A 225 21.43 -11.45 -4.35
C GLU A 225 22.85 -10.94 -4.62
N LEU A 226 22.99 -9.66 -4.98
CA LEU A 226 24.31 -9.03 -5.13
C LEU A 226 25.14 -9.11 -3.85
N GLN A 227 24.52 -8.90 -2.68
CA GLN A 227 25.20 -8.97 -1.40
C GLN A 227 25.62 -10.42 -1.07
N ILE A 228 24.77 -11.40 -1.37
CA ILE A 228 25.07 -12.82 -1.23
C ILE A 228 26.27 -13.21 -2.12
N LEU A 229 26.22 -12.86 -3.42
CA LEU A 229 27.30 -13.12 -4.37
C LEU A 229 28.61 -12.47 -3.94
N ARG A 230 28.57 -11.21 -3.49
CA ARG A 230 29.76 -10.52 -2.97
C ARG A 230 30.39 -11.29 -1.81
N ASN A 231 29.59 -11.79 -0.89
CA ASN A 231 30.08 -12.57 0.24
C ASN A 231 30.75 -13.89 -0.20
N PHE A 232 30.18 -14.58 -1.20
CA PHE A 232 30.80 -15.78 -1.77
C PHE A 232 32.13 -15.48 -2.48
N THR A 233 32.21 -14.38 -3.24
CA THR A 233 33.44 -14.03 -3.96
C THR A 233 34.62 -13.70 -3.04
N HIS A 234 34.37 -13.18 -1.84
CA HIS A 234 35.41 -12.89 -0.85
C HIS A 234 35.85 -14.10 -0.01
N GLN A 235 35.11 -15.21 -0.06
CA GLN A 235 35.39 -16.44 0.69
C GLN A 235 36.13 -17.51 -0.13
N LYS A 236 36.75 -17.14 -1.25
CA LYS A 236 37.56 -18.07 -2.05
C LYS A 236 38.86 -18.42 -1.32
N HIS A 237 38.79 -19.36 -0.39
CA HIS A 237 39.95 -20.08 0.12
C HIS A 237 40.30 -21.22 -0.84
N PRO A 238 41.58 -21.54 -1.04
CA PRO A 238 41.97 -22.72 -1.80
C PRO A 238 41.50 -23.98 -1.07
N VAL A 239 40.47 -24.63 -1.59
CA VAL A 239 39.95 -25.91 -1.08
C VAL A 239 40.82 -27.04 -1.62
N LYS A 240 41.33 -27.89 -0.72
CA LYS A 240 41.95 -29.18 -1.05
C LYS A 240 40.84 -30.23 -1.14
N GLU A 241 40.94 -31.11 -2.12
CA GLU A 241 40.06 -32.26 -2.27
C GLU A 241 40.08 -33.11 -0.98
N ILE A 242 38.93 -33.20 -0.29
CA ILE A 242 38.80 -33.98 0.94
C ILE A 242 38.40 -35.40 0.57
N GLN A 243 39.35 -36.34 0.68
CA GLN A 243 39.03 -37.76 0.64
C GLN A 243 38.50 -38.24 2.00
N LEU A 244 37.72 -39.33 1.97
CA LEU A 244 37.14 -39.98 3.14
C LEU A 244 38.20 -40.16 4.24
N THR A 245 38.07 -39.39 5.32
CA THR A 245 39.02 -39.46 6.42
C THR A 245 38.85 -40.79 7.14
N THR A 246 39.95 -41.40 7.56
CA THR A 246 39.94 -42.62 8.39
C THR A 246 39.13 -42.44 9.68
N LEU A 247 38.95 -41.21 10.14
CA LEU A 247 38.12 -40.84 11.29
C LEU A 247 36.62 -40.99 11.01
N GLU A 248 36.16 -40.60 9.82
CA GLU A 248 34.75 -40.71 9.43
C GLU A 248 34.29 -42.17 9.41
N LYS A 249 35.09 -43.07 8.81
CA LYS A 249 34.80 -44.51 8.81
C LYS A 249 34.77 -45.10 10.23
N LYS A 250 35.70 -44.67 11.10
CA LYS A 250 35.75 -45.11 12.49
C LYS A 250 34.54 -44.64 13.29
N LEU A 251 34.10 -43.41 13.07
CA LEU A 251 32.91 -42.86 13.73
C LEU A 251 31.66 -43.64 13.32
N ILE A 252 31.44 -43.84 12.02
CA ILE A 252 30.28 -44.61 11.51
C ILE A 252 30.27 -46.03 12.08
N ALA A 253 31.43 -46.69 12.14
CA ALA A 253 31.57 -48.04 12.69
C ALA A 253 31.37 -48.11 14.22
N SER A 254 31.53 -46.99 14.95
CA SER A 254 31.34 -46.92 16.41
C SER A 254 29.89 -46.70 16.83
N LEU A 255 29.00 -46.38 15.89
CA LEU A 255 27.60 -46.11 16.19
C LEU A 255 26.84 -47.43 16.47
N PRO A 256 25.94 -47.46 17.47
CA PRO A 256 25.16 -48.65 17.79
C PRO A 256 24.00 -48.91 16.82
N PHE A 257 23.97 -48.24 15.67
CA PHE A 257 22.93 -48.34 14.64
C PHE A 257 23.53 -48.10 13.25
N SER A 258 22.86 -48.62 12.22
CA SER A 258 23.18 -48.31 10.82
C SER A 258 22.55 -46.97 10.43
N LEU A 259 23.24 -46.22 9.58
CA LEU A 259 22.70 -44.97 9.03
C LEU A 259 21.44 -45.22 8.21
N THR A 260 20.53 -44.25 8.22
CA THR A 260 19.37 -44.26 7.32
C THR A 260 19.78 -43.77 5.93
N GLU A 261 18.97 -44.11 4.93
CA GLU A 261 19.21 -43.69 3.54
C GLU A 261 19.33 -42.15 3.41
N SER A 262 18.51 -41.40 4.14
CA SER A 262 18.59 -39.93 4.21
C SER A 262 19.90 -39.44 4.84
N GLN A 263 20.41 -40.12 5.87
CA GLN A 263 21.69 -39.76 6.51
C GLN A 263 22.87 -40.03 5.59
N GLU A 264 22.85 -41.15 4.86
CA GLU A 264 23.87 -41.46 3.85
C GLU A 264 23.86 -40.45 2.70
N LYS A 265 22.67 -40.02 2.28
CA LYS A 265 22.51 -39.00 1.24
C LYS A 265 23.10 -37.65 1.67
N VAL A 266 22.78 -37.19 2.89
CA VAL A 266 23.35 -35.95 3.45
C VAL A 266 24.87 -36.04 3.60
N LEU A 267 25.42 -37.19 4.03
CA LEU A 267 26.87 -37.36 4.09
C LEU A 267 27.53 -37.28 2.70
N LYS A 268 26.89 -37.83 1.66
CA LYS A 268 27.39 -37.69 0.28
C LYS A 268 27.33 -36.22 -0.19
N GLU A 269 26.25 -35.50 0.10
CA GLU A 269 26.10 -34.08 -0.23
C GLU A 269 27.18 -33.23 0.47
N ILE A 270 27.39 -33.41 1.79
CA ILE A 270 28.44 -32.69 2.54
C ILE A 270 29.83 -32.98 1.96
N ARG A 271 30.15 -34.24 1.63
CA ARG A 271 31.44 -34.58 1.00
C ARG A 271 31.59 -33.94 -0.37
N SER A 272 30.51 -33.92 -1.16
CA SER A 272 30.48 -33.26 -2.46
C SER A 272 30.75 -31.77 -2.31
N ASP A 273 30.05 -31.09 -1.41
CA ASP A 273 30.22 -29.65 -1.16
C ASP A 273 31.62 -29.30 -0.63
N LEU A 274 32.21 -30.16 0.20
CA LEU A 274 33.57 -29.98 0.73
C LEU A 274 34.67 -30.28 -0.29
N SER A 275 34.38 -31.07 -1.33
CA SER A 275 35.35 -31.44 -2.39
C SER A 275 35.16 -30.62 -3.67
N HIS A 276 33.97 -30.07 -3.90
CA HIS A 276 33.70 -29.21 -5.04
C HIS A 276 34.34 -27.84 -4.86
N LYS A 277 35.09 -27.47 -5.89
CA LYS A 277 35.55 -26.12 -6.12
C LYS A 277 34.51 -25.40 -6.97
N GLU A 278 33.40 -24.98 -6.37
CA GLU A 278 32.42 -24.11 -7.05
C GLU A 278 32.17 -22.89 -6.15
N MET A 279 32.34 -21.63 -6.58
CA MET A 279 32.61 -21.04 -7.88
C MET A 279 33.40 -19.73 -7.68
#